data_AF-C3VHD7-F1
#
_entry.id   AF-C3VHD7-F1
#
_cell.length_a   1.000
_cell.length_b   1.000
_cell.length_c   1.000
_cell.angle_alpha   90.00
_cell.angle_beta   90.00
_cell.angle_gamma   90.00
#
_symmetry.space_group_name_H-M   'P 1'
#
loop_
_entity.id
_entity.type
_entity.pdbx_description
1 polymer ?
#
loop_
_entity_poly.entity_id
_entity_poly.type
_entity_poly.pdbx_seq_one_letter_code
_entity_poly.pdbx_strand_id
1 'polypeptide(L)'
;RLWEPRKYSGRQQFIPKNQHEETILLLLIAETLAVRDAVLSQSPEFRDARVHSLGNATAIYDLLTLATVRWNQVALLHDSLEKALKFAFGESHVWKQYATCLMALGRFKHAVYALKEHSNLEPGDSMSCLMAARICYEHLDQVKEGLAFAEEALRKELKAPVGRRSRAQLYVGIGLQQMAVSSNLVSERDRYNRLAFEALERAVQQDPNDHLVEYYLACQHAHNFNITEALVHITTALSLRAEHASSLLLFALLLTANRRP
;
A
#
# COMPACT_ATOMS: atom_id res chain seq x y z
N ARG A 1 -60.49 6.21 -8.66
CA ARG A 1 -59.27 5.87 -7.87
C ARG A 1 -58.08 6.30 -8.72
N LEU A 2 -57.22 7.17 -8.19
CA LEU A 2 -55.96 7.52 -8.84
C LEU A 2 -55.08 6.26 -8.89
N TRP A 3 -54.41 6.03 -10.01
CA TRP A 3 -53.49 4.91 -10.16
C TRP A 3 -52.27 5.12 -9.26
N GLU A 4 -51.87 4.09 -8.51
CA GLU A 4 -50.64 4.08 -7.72
C GLU A 4 -49.67 3.02 -8.26
N PRO A 5 -48.37 3.31 -8.32
CA PRO A 5 -47.37 2.34 -8.76
C PRO A 5 -47.27 1.17 -7.78
N ARG A 6 -47.05 -0.04 -8.31
CA ARG A 6 -46.86 -1.24 -7.50
C ARG A 6 -45.58 -1.11 -6.67
N LYS A 7 -45.69 -1.38 -5.37
CA LYS A 7 -44.55 -1.39 -4.44
C LYS A 7 -44.13 -2.82 -4.13
N TYR A 8 -42.83 -3.04 -3.95
CA TYR A 8 -42.32 -4.31 -3.45
C TYR A 8 -42.91 -4.57 -2.04
N SER A 9 -43.56 -5.73 -1.87
CA SER A 9 -44.26 -6.10 -0.63
C SER A 9 -44.18 -7.62 -0.42
N GLY A 10 -42.97 -8.10 -0.11
CA GLY A 10 -42.73 -9.51 0.22
C GLY A 10 -42.75 -9.77 1.73
N ARG A 11 -43.32 -10.91 2.17
CA ARG A 11 -43.43 -11.28 3.60
C ARG A 11 -42.06 -11.48 4.30
N GLN A 12 -41.01 -11.74 3.53
CA GLN A 12 -39.61 -11.87 4.01
C GLN A 12 -38.67 -10.87 3.33
N GLN A 13 -39.20 -9.73 2.88
CA GLN A 13 -38.38 -8.71 2.26
C GLN A 13 -37.47 -8.04 3.30
N PHE A 14 -36.19 -7.90 2.98
CA PHE A 14 -35.28 -7.11 3.79
C PHE A 14 -35.69 -5.64 3.76
N ILE A 15 -35.87 -5.04 4.94
CA ILE A 15 -36.18 -3.62 5.12
C ILE A 15 -35.03 -3.03 5.93
N PRO A 16 -34.25 -2.09 5.36
CA PRO A 16 -33.20 -1.40 6.10
C PRO A 16 -33.75 -0.76 7.39
N LYS A 17 -33.07 -1.00 8.50
CA LYS A 17 -33.44 -0.47 9.82
C LYS A 17 -32.74 0.84 10.14
N ASN A 18 -31.69 1.17 9.41
CA ASN A 18 -30.86 2.35 9.62
C ASN A 18 -30.24 2.82 8.30
N GLN A 19 -29.64 4.01 8.34
CA GLN A 19 -29.00 4.63 7.18
C GLN A 19 -27.85 3.77 6.63
N HIS A 20 -27.18 2.97 7.46
CA HIS A 20 -26.03 2.16 7.05
C HIS A 20 -26.47 1.00 6.14
N GLU A 21 -27.48 0.25 6.60
CA GLU A 21 -28.12 -0.81 5.83
C GLU A 21 -28.75 -0.28 4.53
N GLU A 22 -29.40 0.89 4.60
CA GLU A 22 -30.02 1.50 3.43
C GLU A 22 -28.98 1.94 2.40
N THR A 23 -27.90 2.59 2.85
CA THR A 23 -26.81 3.03 1.96
C THR A 23 -26.15 1.84 1.28
N ILE A 24 -25.81 0.79 2.02
CA ILE A 24 -25.20 -0.42 1.45
C ILE A 24 -26.17 -1.08 0.46
N LEU A 25 -27.43 -1.25 0.83
CA LEU A 25 -28.43 -1.87 -0.05
C LEU A 25 -28.57 -1.09 -1.37
N LEU A 26 -28.67 0.24 -1.31
CA LEU A 26 -28.79 1.08 -2.50
C LEU A 26 -27.54 0.99 -3.38
N LEU A 27 -26.34 0.95 -2.79
CA LEU A 27 -25.09 0.81 -3.53
C LEU A 27 -24.95 -0.56 -4.18
N LEU A 28 -25.37 -1.65 -3.51
CA LEU A 28 -25.40 -2.99 -4.10
C LEU A 28 -26.42 -3.07 -5.26
N ILE A 29 -27.57 -2.43 -5.12
CA ILE A 29 -28.53 -2.33 -6.23
C ILE A 29 -27.90 -1.55 -7.39
N ALA A 30 -27.29 -0.40 -7.12
CA ALA A 30 -26.61 0.40 -8.14
C ALA A 30 -25.49 -0.39 -8.85
N GLU A 31 -24.69 -1.14 -8.10
CA GLU A 31 -23.65 -2.05 -8.63
C GLU A 31 -24.28 -3.06 -9.59
N THR A 32 -25.35 -3.75 -9.19
CA THR A 32 -26.02 -4.74 -10.06
C THR A 32 -26.56 -4.15 -11.35
N LEU A 33 -27.08 -2.92 -11.30
CA LEU A 33 -27.54 -2.19 -12.48
C LEU A 33 -26.36 -1.79 -13.38
N ALA A 34 -25.28 -1.25 -12.80
CA ALA A 34 -24.09 -0.88 -13.55
C ALA A 34 -23.39 -2.07 -14.21
N VAL A 35 -23.34 -3.22 -13.53
CA VAL A 35 -22.80 -4.48 -14.10
C VAL A 35 -23.67 -4.96 -15.27
N ARG A 36 -24.98 -4.81 -15.20
CA ARG A 36 -25.89 -5.17 -16.30
C ARG A 36 -25.71 -4.26 -17.51
N ASP A 37 -25.45 -2.97 -17.28
CA ASP A 37 -25.23 -1.96 -18.31
C ASP A 37 -23.75 -1.89 -18.76
N ALA A 38 -22.91 -2.83 -18.30
CA ALA A 38 -21.51 -2.90 -18.65
C ALA A 38 -21.32 -3.25 -20.13
N VAL A 39 -20.56 -2.41 -20.84
CA VAL A 39 -20.26 -2.63 -22.26
C VAL A 39 -18.99 -3.49 -22.36
N LEU A 40 -19.16 -4.77 -22.71
CA LEU A 40 -18.05 -5.74 -22.75
C LEU A 40 -17.29 -5.78 -24.08
N SER A 41 -17.90 -5.30 -25.17
CA SER A 41 -17.30 -5.32 -26.50
C SER A 41 -16.06 -4.43 -26.56
N GLN A 42 -14.91 -4.96 -26.98
CA GLN A 42 -13.65 -4.23 -27.12
C GLN A 42 -13.51 -3.49 -28.46
N SER A 43 -14.49 -3.62 -29.37
CA SER A 43 -14.40 -3.00 -30.68
C SER A 43 -14.36 -1.46 -30.60
N PRO A 44 -13.66 -0.77 -31.51
CA PRO A 44 -13.47 0.68 -31.45
C PRO A 44 -14.78 1.48 -31.40
N GLU A 45 -15.85 0.97 -32.01
CA GLU A 45 -17.15 1.66 -32.11
C GLU A 45 -17.86 1.81 -30.75
N PHE A 46 -17.52 0.95 -29.79
CA PHE A 46 -18.10 0.97 -28.44
C PHE A 46 -17.25 1.71 -27.41
N ARG A 47 -16.16 2.36 -27.84
CA ARG A 47 -15.20 3.00 -26.92
C ARG A 47 -15.86 4.01 -25.99
N ASP A 48 -16.67 4.92 -26.52
CA ASP A 48 -17.29 5.98 -25.71
C ASP A 48 -18.32 5.41 -24.73
N ALA A 49 -19.10 4.43 -25.18
CA ALA A 49 -20.06 3.73 -24.33
C ALA A 49 -19.36 2.94 -23.21
N ARG A 50 -18.21 2.32 -23.50
CA ARG A 50 -17.36 1.66 -22.48
C ARG A 50 -16.85 2.65 -21.44
N VAL A 51 -16.28 3.77 -21.89
CA VAL A 51 -15.73 4.80 -20.99
C VAL A 51 -16.83 5.34 -20.07
N HIS A 52 -18.01 5.63 -20.61
CA HIS A 52 -19.14 6.11 -19.81
C HIS A 52 -19.65 5.06 -18.81
N SER A 53 -19.88 3.83 -19.27
CA SER A 53 -20.36 2.73 -18.42
C SER A 53 -19.37 2.42 -17.28
N LEU A 54 -18.08 2.39 -17.61
CA LEU A 54 -17.02 2.23 -16.64
C LEU A 54 -16.94 3.39 -15.65
N GLY A 55 -17.06 4.65 -16.11
CA GLY A 55 -17.05 5.80 -15.22
C GLY A 55 -18.15 5.71 -14.16
N ASN A 56 -19.35 5.28 -14.55
CA ASN A 56 -20.47 5.04 -13.64
C ASN A 56 -20.17 3.90 -12.65
N ALA A 57 -19.63 2.78 -13.14
CA ALA A 57 -19.26 1.65 -12.28
C ALA A 57 -18.18 2.05 -11.26
N THR A 58 -17.15 2.77 -11.69
CA THR A 58 -16.07 3.27 -10.82
C THR A 58 -16.62 4.18 -9.72
N ALA A 59 -17.51 5.11 -10.05
CA ALA A 59 -18.14 5.97 -9.05
C ALA A 59 -18.92 5.17 -7.99
N ILE A 60 -19.61 4.11 -8.40
CA ILE A 60 -20.33 3.20 -7.49
C ILE A 60 -19.34 2.45 -6.59
N TYR A 61 -18.25 1.90 -7.13
CA TYR A 61 -17.24 1.20 -6.33
C TYR A 61 -16.50 2.12 -5.36
N ASP A 62 -16.27 3.38 -5.74
CA ASP A 62 -15.67 4.38 -4.85
C ASP A 62 -16.62 4.73 -3.70
N LEU A 63 -17.92 4.92 -3.98
CA LEU A 63 -18.93 5.11 -2.93
C LEU A 63 -19.07 3.87 -2.03
N LEU A 64 -19.03 2.68 -2.62
CA LEU A 64 -19.05 1.43 -1.87
C LEU A 64 -17.82 1.28 -0.99
N THR A 65 -16.64 1.69 -1.47
CA THR A 65 -15.40 1.74 -0.68
C THR A 65 -15.56 2.66 0.52
N LEU A 66 -16.06 3.88 0.31
CA LEU A 66 -16.30 4.84 1.40
C LEU A 66 -17.28 4.30 2.46
N ALA A 67 -18.42 3.75 2.02
CA ALA A 67 -19.44 3.22 2.90
C ALA A 67 -18.94 2.00 3.71
N THR A 68 -18.34 1.03 3.03
CA THR A 68 -17.90 -0.23 3.64
C THR A 68 -16.72 -0.02 4.58
N VAL A 69 -15.71 0.80 4.21
CA VAL A 69 -14.57 1.09 5.08
C VAL A 69 -15.03 1.83 6.34
N ARG A 70 -15.92 2.82 6.21
CA ARG A 70 -16.48 3.58 7.35
C ARG A 70 -17.16 2.68 8.38
N TRP A 71 -17.82 1.62 7.94
CA TRP A 71 -18.57 0.70 8.81
C TRP A 71 -17.87 -0.65 9.02
N ASN A 72 -16.58 -0.73 8.69
CA ASN A 72 -15.74 -1.93 8.83
C ASN A 72 -16.34 -3.18 8.14
N GLN A 73 -16.97 -3.00 6.98
CA GLN A 73 -17.54 -4.05 6.13
C GLN A 73 -16.65 -4.33 4.91
N VAL A 74 -15.33 -4.34 5.09
CA VAL A 74 -14.34 -4.48 4.00
C VAL A 74 -14.50 -5.82 3.25
N ALA A 75 -15.01 -6.86 3.90
CA ALA A 75 -15.30 -8.14 3.23
C ALA A 75 -16.37 -8.00 2.12
N LEU A 76 -17.40 -7.18 2.32
CA LEU A 76 -18.41 -6.90 1.31
C LEU A 76 -17.78 -6.18 0.10
N LEU A 77 -16.87 -5.24 0.37
CA LEU A 77 -16.14 -4.53 -0.67
C LEU A 77 -15.29 -5.48 -1.52
N HIS A 78 -14.58 -6.42 -0.87
CA HIS A 78 -13.79 -7.43 -1.56
C HIS A 78 -14.62 -8.21 -2.58
N ASP A 79 -15.78 -8.72 -2.17
CA ASP A 79 -16.64 -9.52 -3.05
C ASP A 79 -17.18 -8.71 -4.23
N SER A 80 -17.37 -7.40 -4.04
CA SER A 80 -17.83 -6.48 -5.07
C SER A 80 -16.70 -6.14 -6.05
N LEU A 81 -15.50 -5.82 -5.55
CA LEU A 81 -14.32 -5.56 -6.38
C LEU A 81 -13.87 -6.80 -7.16
N GLU A 82 -13.98 -8.01 -6.59
CA GLU A 82 -13.65 -9.25 -7.31
C GLU A 82 -14.60 -9.47 -8.51
N LYS A 83 -15.89 -9.12 -8.37
CA LYS A 83 -16.82 -9.13 -9.51
C LYS A 83 -16.46 -8.04 -10.52
N ALA A 84 -16.08 -6.85 -10.06
CA ALA A 84 -15.66 -5.75 -10.91
C ALA A 84 -14.52 -6.15 -11.85
N LEU A 85 -13.52 -6.86 -11.33
CA LEU A 85 -12.34 -7.31 -12.10
C LEU A 85 -12.69 -8.18 -13.31
N LYS A 86 -13.83 -8.88 -13.30
CA LYS A 86 -14.27 -9.70 -14.44
C LYS A 86 -14.63 -8.87 -15.67
N PHE A 87 -14.92 -7.59 -15.49
CA PHE A 87 -15.42 -6.70 -16.54
C PHE A 87 -14.58 -5.42 -16.68
N ALA A 88 -13.77 -5.07 -15.68
CA ALA A 88 -12.84 -3.94 -15.67
C ALA A 88 -11.53 -4.31 -16.41
N PHE A 89 -11.63 -4.50 -17.73
CA PHE A 89 -10.49 -4.87 -18.57
C PHE A 89 -9.46 -3.72 -18.64
N GLY A 90 -8.29 -3.93 -18.01
CA GLY A 90 -7.18 -2.99 -18.08
C GLY A 90 -7.31 -1.74 -17.22
N GLU A 91 -8.27 -1.72 -16.28
CA GLU A 91 -8.55 -0.53 -15.46
C GLU A 91 -7.70 -0.50 -14.20
N SER A 92 -6.68 0.35 -14.22
CA SER A 92 -5.69 0.45 -13.14
C SER A 92 -6.33 0.80 -11.80
N HIS A 93 -7.25 1.77 -11.75
CA HIS A 93 -7.90 2.19 -10.52
C HIS A 93 -8.57 1.03 -9.76
N VAL A 94 -9.30 0.16 -10.45
CA VAL A 94 -10.00 -0.99 -9.84
C VAL A 94 -8.99 -1.97 -9.23
N TRP A 95 -7.89 -2.26 -9.93
CA TRP A 95 -6.81 -3.12 -9.42
C TRP A 95 -6.17 -2.54 -8.16
N LYS A 96 -5.96 -1.22 -8.10
CA LYS A 96 -5.38 -0.54 -6.93
C LYS A 96 -6.31 -0.58 -5.72
N GLN A 97 -7.61 -0.35 -5.94
CA GLN A 97 -8.63 -0.45 -4.88
C GLN A 97 -8.72 -1.90 -4.37
N TYR A 98 -8.71 -2.87 -5.28
CA TYR A 98 -8.72 -4.29 -4.91
C TYR A 98 -7.48 -4.70 -4.10
N ALA A 99 -6.28 -4.28 -4.52
CA ALA A 99 -5.05 -4.50 -3.77
C ALA A 99 -5.13 -3.92 -2.36
N THR A 100 -5.62 -2.68 -2.22
CA THR A 100 -5.76 -2.01 -0.92
C THR A 100 -6.80 -2.71 -0.04
N CYS A 101 -7.90 -3.20 -0.62
CA CYS A 101 -8.89 -4.02 0.07
C CYS A 101 -8.29 -5.32 0.60
N LEU A 102 -7.50 -6.03 -0.22
CA LEU A 102 -6.80 -7.25 0.19
C LEU A 102 -5.81 -6.99 1.31
N MET A 103 -5.10 -5.86 1.31
CA MET A 103 -4.22 -5.45 2.40
C MET A 103 -4.99 -5.27 3.71
N ALA A 104 -6.13 -4.57 3.66
CA ALA A 104 -6.98 -4.35 4.83
C ALA A 104 -7.56 -5.66 5.40
N LEU A 105 -7.80 -6.65 4.54
CA LEU A 105 -8.24 -8.00 4.94
C LEU A 105 -7.08 -8.92 5.39
N GLY A 106 -5.83 -8.44 5.38
CA GLY A 106 -4.65 -9.25 5.73
C GLY A 106 -4.29 -10.32 4.69
N ARG A 107 -4.86 -10.26 3.48
CA ARG A 107 -4.58 -11.19 2.37
C ARG A 107 -3.35 -10.77 1.58
N PHE A 108 -2.22 -10.67 2.29
CA PHE A 108 -0.98 -10.03 1.81
C PHE A 108 -0.41 -10.60 0.52
N LYS A 109 -0.38 -11.94 0.36
CA LYS A 109 0.12 -12.57 -0.89
C LYS A 109 -0.71 -12.15 -2.11
N HIS A 110 -2.04 -12.16 -1.98
CA HIS A 110 -2.95 -11.75 -3.04
C HIS A 110 -2.82 -10.24 -3.33
N ALA A 111 -2.63 -9.43 -2.28
CA ALA A 111 -2.41 -8.00 -2.45
C ALA A 111 -1.16 -7.72 -3.29
N VAL A 112 -0.04 -8.43 -3.06
CA VAL A 112 1.18 -8.28 -3.86
C VAL A 112 0.92 -8.62 -5.34
N TYR A 113 0.16 -9.67 -5.64
CA TYR A 113 -0.23 -9.98 -7.03
C TYR A 113 -1.08 -8.88 -7.65
N ALA A 114 -2.09 -8.37 -6.94
CA ALA A 114 -2.92 -7.27 -7.44
C ALA A 114 -2.10 -5.98 -7.68
N LEU A 115 -1.10 -5.69 -6.82
CA LEU A 115 -0.18 -4.56 -7.01
C LEU A 115 0.75 -4.75 -8.23
N LYS A 116 1.16 -5.99 -8.54
CA LYS A 116 1.91 -6.30 -9.76
C LYS A 116 1.07 -6.01 -11.00
N GLU A 117 -0.18 -6.49 -11.03
CA GLU A 117 -1.10 -6.22 -12.13
C GLU A 117 -1.33 -4.72 -12.31
N HIS A 118 -1.59 -3.99 -11.22
CA HIS A 118 -1.67 -2.54 -11.27
C HIS A 118 -0.39 -1.89 -11.83
N SER A 119 0.79 -2.31 -11.37
CA SER A 119 2.07 -1.78 -11.86
C SER A 119 2.33 -2.08 -13.33
N ASN A 120 1.75 -3.16 -13.89
CA ASN A 120 1.84 -3.46 -15.32
C ASN A 120 0.95 -2.51 -16.13
N LEU A 121 -0.22 -2.14 -15.60
CA LEU A 121 -1.15 -1.19 -16.23
C LEU A 121 -0.65 0.26 -16.12
N GLU A 122 -0.02 0.62 -15.00
CA GLU A 122 0.56 1.95 -14.75
C GLU A 122 2.07 1.86 -14.49
N PRO A 123 2.91 1.72 -15.54
CA PRO A 123 4.36 1.58 -15.37
C PRO A 123 5.03 2.77 -14.67
N GLY A 124 4.41 3.95 -14.72
CA GLY A 124 4.88 5.16 -14.05
C GLY A 124 4.63 5.19 -12.54
N ASP A 125 3.72 4.36 -12.00
CA ASP A 125 3.41 4.36 -10.57
C ASP A 125 4.49 3.62 -9.77
N SER A 126 5.19 4.37 -8.94
CA SER A 126 6.16 3.85 -7.96
C SER A 126 5.48 3.35 -6.68
N MET A 127 4.30 3.90 -6.35
CA MET A 127 3.66 3.66 -5.05
C MET A 127 3.27 2.21 -4.87
N SER A 128 2.79 1.54 -5.92
CA SER A 128 2.41 0.14 -5.87
C SER A 128 3.60 -0.77 -5.60
N CYS A 129 4.77 -0.45 -6.16
CA CYS A 129 6.01 -1.14 -5.86
C CYS A 129 6.41 -0.92 -4.39
N LEU A 130 6.30 0.30 -3.86
CA LEU A 130 6.57 0.58 -2.44
C LEU A 130 5.61 -0.16 -1.51
N MET A 131 4.32 -0.21 -1.84
CA MET A 131 3.32 -0.97 -1.08
C MET A 131 3.64 -2.47 -1.10
N ALA A 132 4.01 -3.03 -2.25
CA ALA A 132 4.41 -4.43 -2.37
C ALA A 132 5.68 -4.73 -1.56
N ALA A 133 6.70 -3.87 -1.64
CA ALA A 133 7.92 -3.97 -0.84
C ALA A 133 7.61 -3.98 0.66
N ARG A 134 6.74 -3.06 1.12
CA ARG A 134 6.30 -3.00 2.53
C ARG A 134 5.69 -4.31 2.98
N ILE A 135 4.76 -4.86 2.20
CA ILE A 135 4.08 -6.12 2.53
C ILE A 135 5.09 -7.27 2.61
N CYS A 136 6.05 -7.32 1.68
CA CYS A 136 7.11 -8.32 1.69
C CYS A 136 7.98 -8.25 2.96
N TYR A 137 8.34 -7.04 3.41
CA TYR A 137 9.15 -6.84 4.62
C TYR A 137 8.38 -7.06 5.92
N GLU A 138 7.13 -6.59 6.01
CA GLU A 138 6.38 -6.57 7.28
C GLU A 138 5.58 -7.85 7.53
N HIS A 139 5.12 -8.55 6.48
CA HIS A 139 4.10 -9.60 6.61
C HIS A 139 4.44 -10.94 5.97
N LEU A 140 5.27 -10.95 4.92
CA LEU A 140 5.57 -12.19 4.17
C LEU A 140 6.97 -12.74 4.43
N ASP A 141 7.86 -11.97 5.07
CA ASP A 141 9.29 -12.30 5.25
C ASP A 141 10.00 -12.62 3.92
N GLN A 142 9.54 -12.01 2.83
CA GLN A 142 10.07 -12.19 1.47
C GLN A 142 11.04 -11.07 1.12
N VAL A 143 12.11 -10.92 1.90
CA VAL A 143 13.03 -9.77 1.83
C VAL A 143 13.60 -9.54 0.42
N LYS A 144 14.00 -10.61 -0.29
CA LYS A 144 14.53 -10.52 -1.66
C LYS A 144 13.52 -9.95 -2.65
N GLU A 145 12.27 -10.40 -2.57
CA GLU A 145 11.20 -9.92 -3.44
C GLU A 145 10.85 -8.46 -3.10
N GLY A 146 10.80 -8.13 -1.80
CA GLY A 146 10.60 -6.78 -1.33
C GLY A 146 11.68 -5.81 -1.82
N LEU A 147 12.95 -6.22 -1.77
CA LEU A 147 14.08 -5.44 -2.30
C LEU A 147 13.96 -5.22 -3.81
N ALA A 148 13.55 -6.23 -4.58
CA ALA A 148 13.34 -6.06 -6.01
C ALA A 148 12.25 -5.01 -6.32
N PHE A 149 11.15 -4.99 -5.56
CA PHE A 149 10.14 -3.94 -5.70
C PHE A 149 10.65 -2.57 -5.28
N ALA A 150 11.41 -2.48 -4.19
CA ALA A 150 11.97 -1.21 -3.72
C ALA A 150 12.93 -0.61 -4.75
N GLU A 151 13.80 -1.44 -5.35
CA GLU A 151 14.69 -1.03 -6.44
C GLU A 151 13.92 -0.60 -7.69
N GLU A 152 12.84 -1.31 -8.04
CA GLU A 152 11.98 -0.93 -9.16
C GLU A 152 11.26 0.40 -8.90
N ALA A 153 10.74 0.61 -7.69
CA ALA A 153 10.18 1.89 -7.29
C ALA A 153 11.21 3.02 -7.42
N LEU A 154 12.45 2.78 -6.98
CA LEU A 154 13.53 3.76 -7.08
C LEU A 154 13.87 4.07 -8.54
N ARG A 155 13.96 3.06 -9.43
CA ARG A 155 14.19 3.28 -10.87
C ARG A 155 13.09 4.15 -11.50
N LYS A 156 11.84 3.94 -11.13
CA LYS A 156 10.70 4.75 -11.60
C LYS A 156 10.82 6.20 -11.10
N GLU A 157 11.12 6.38 -9.82
CA GLU A 157 11.26 7.70 -9.18
C GLU A 157 12.46 8.52 -9.68
N LEU A 158 13.54 7.87 -10.12
CA LEU A 158 14.68 8.55 -10.75
C LEU A 158 14.29 9.20 -12.09
N LYS A 159 13.31 8.66 -12.80
CA LYS A 159 12.79 9.21 -14.06
C LYS A 159 11.71 10.27 -13.84
N ALA A 160 11.07 10.26 -12.67
CA ALA A 160 10.00 11.21 -12.35
C ALA A 160 10.56 12.60 -11.99
N PRO A 161 9.96 13.71 -12.49
CA PRO A 161 10.43 15.07 -12.23
C PRO A 161 10.17 15.54 -10.80
N VAL A 162 9.05 15.12 -10.23
CA VAL A 162 8.67 15.32 -8.82
C VAL A 162 8.30 13.96 -8.28
N GLY A 163 8.96 13.52 -7.22
CA GLY A 163 8.97 12.12 -6.86
C GLY A 163 9.30 11.84 -5.41
N ARG A 164 8.96 10.63 -4.95
CA ARG A 164 9.24 10.11 -3.61
C ARG A 164 10.57 9.37 -3.57
N ARG A 165 11.62 9.96 -4.16
CA ARG A 165 12.95 9.36 -4.29
C ARG A 165 13.53 8.95 -2.93
N SER A 166 13.45 9.83 -1.94
CA SER A 166 13.93 9.54 -0.57
C SER A 166 13.22 8.30 0.01
N ARG A 167 11.89 8.22 -0.15
CA ARG A 167 11.10 7.08 0.34
C ARG A 167 11.44 5.76 -0.36
N ALA A 168 11.67 5.79 -1.67
CA ALA A 168 12.10 4.60 -2.40
C ALA A 168 13.52 4.17 -2.01
N GLN A 169 14.42 5.13 -1.85
CA GLN A 169 15.79 4.90 -1.39
C GLN A 169 15.81 4.32 0.03
N LEU A 170 14.95 4.81 0.92
CA LEU A 170 14.75 4.27 2.27
C LEU A 170 14.37 2.78 2.22
N TYR A 171 13.38 2.43 1.39
CA TYR A 171 12.92 1.05 1.26
C TYR A 171 14.01 0.10 0.75
N VAL A 172 14.83 0.56 -0.19
CA VAL A 172 16.03 -0.17 -0.62
C VAL A 172 16.99 -0.38 0.55
N GLY A 173 17.24 0.66 1.35
CA GLY A 173 18.06 0.57 2.56
C GLY A 173 17.55 -0.47 3.58
N ILE A 174 16.24 -0.47 3.85
CA ILE A 174 15.58 -1.44 4.73
C ILE A 174 15.76 -2.87 4.22
N GLY A 175 15.51 -3.10 2.92
CA GLY A 175 15.69 -4.41 2.31
C GLY A 175 17.14 -4.91 2.40
N LEU A 176 18.11 -4.04 2.12
CA LEU A 176 19.54 -4.37 2.22
C LEU A 176 19.96 -4.66 3.67
N GLN A 177 19.44 -3.91 4.65
CA GLN A 177 19.68 -4.17 6.06
C GLN A 177 19.14 -5.54 6.48
N GLN A 178 17.90 -5.88 6.10
CA GLN A 178 17.34 -7.21 6.37
C GLN A 178 18.12 -8.32 5.67
N MET A 179 18.59 -8.10 4.43
CA MET A 179 19.47 -9.02 3.73
C MET A 179 20.79 -9.25 4.48
N ALA A 180 21.40 -8.19 5.02
CA ALA A 180 22.61 -8.29 5.82
C ALA A 180 22.39 -9.14 7.08
N VAL A 181 21.29 -8.91 7.80
CA VAL A 181 20.92 -9.68 9.01
C VAL A 181 20.67 -11.16 8.70
N SER A 182 20.05 -11.46 7.56
CA SER A 182 19.79 -12.85 7.13
C SER A 182 20.99 -13.58 6.51
N SER A 183 22.10 -12.88 6.26
CA SER A 183 23.25 -13.43 5.54
C SER A 183 24.18 -14.23 6.45
N ASN A 184 24.48 -15.48 6.06
CA ASN A 184 25.40 -16.34 6.80
C ASN A 184 26.88 -16.08 6.46
N LEU A 185 27.15 -15.53 5.28
CA LEU A 185 28.51 -15.24 4.81
C LEU A 185 28.92 -13.83 5.25
N VAL A 186 30.06 -13.72 5.92
CA VAL A 186 30.60 -12.44 6.40
C VAL A 186 30.79 -11.45 5.25
N SER A 187 31.34 -11.91 4.12
CA SER A 187 31.55 -11.08 2.93
C SER A 187 30.26 -10.50 2.36
N GLU A 188 29.18 -11.30 2.31
CA GLU A 188 27.86 -10.84 1.84
C GLU A 188 27.24 -9.87 2.85
N ARG A 189 27.32 -10.18 4.14
CA ARG A 189 26.84 -9.29 5.20
C ARG A 189 27.54 -7.93 5.15
N ASP A 190 28.86 -7.89 5.00
CA ASP A 190 29.62 -6.65 4.90
C ASP A 190 29.29 -5.88 3.62
N ARG A 191 29.08 -6.60 2.51
CA ARG A 191 28.60 -5.99 1.25
C ARG A 191 27.23 -5.35 1.43
N TYR A 192 26.26 -6.07 1.99
CA TYR A 192 24.90 -5.55 2.21
C TYR A 192 24.87 -4.41 3.21
N ASN A 193 25.65 -4.48 4.30
CA ASN A 193 25.77 -3.38 5.26
C ASN A 193 26.29 -2.09 4.60
N ARG A 194 27.34 -2.18 3.76
CA ARG A 194 27.84 -1.01 3.03
C ARG A 194 26.77 -0.43 2.10
N LEU A 195 26.09 -1.27 1.33
CA LEU A 195 25.03 -0.81 0.42
C LEU A 195 23.84 -0.20 1.20
N ALA A 196 23.50 -0.75 2.36
CA ALA A 196 22.45 -0.22 3.22
C ALA A 196 22.81 1.18 3.74
N PHE A 197 24.05 1.40 4.21
CA PHE A 197 24.54 2.73 4.58
C PHE A 197 24.43 3.72 3.43
N GLU A 198 24.98 3.40 2.26
CA GLU A 198 24.94 4.29 1.10
C GLU A 198 23.50 4.66 0.72
N ALA A 199 22.57 3.70 0.79
CA ALA A 199 21.17 3.97 0.50
C ALA A 199 20.54 4.88 1.54
N LEU A 200 20.71 4.58 2.84
CA LEU A 200 20.10 5.35 3.92
C LEU A 200 20.66 6.77 4.03
N GLU A 201 21.98 6.95 3.88
CA GLU A 201 22.60 8.28 3.84
C GLU A 201 22.08 9.13 2.67
N ARG A 202 21.94 8.54 1.48
CA ARG A 202 21.32 9.25 0.34
C ARG A 202 19.87 9.61 0.61
N ALA A 203 19.11 8.75 1.28
CA ALA A 203 17.74 9.05 1.65
C ALA A 203 17.67 10.25 2.63
N VAL A 204 18.58 10.34 3.61
CA VAL A 204 18.66 11.48 4.55
C VAL A 204 19.02 12.76 3.79
N GLN A 205 19.99 12.70 2.88
CA GLN A 205 20.38 13.85 2.06
C GLN A 205 19.24 14.37 1.18
N GLN A 206 18.36 13.48 0.71
CA GLN A 206 17.22 13.84 -0.12
C GLN A 206 16.04 14.37 0.69
N ASP A 207 15.83 13.88 1.91
CA ASP A 207 14.77 14.36 2.81
C ASP A 207 15.23 14.30 4.29
N PRO A 208 15.88 15.35 4.79
CA PRO A 208 16.39 15.39 6.16
C PRO A 208 15.29 15.56 7.21
N ASN A 209 14.03 15.82 6.80
CA ASN A 209 12.91 15.98 7.72
C ASN A 209 12.09 14.69 7.91
N ASP A 210 12.48 13.59 7.28
CA ASP A 210 11.83 12.29 7.46
C ASP A 210 12.45 11.51 8.64
N HIS A 211 11.76 11.55 9.78
CA HIS A 211 12.16 10.80 10.98
C HIS A 211 12.40 9.30 10.74
N LEU A 212 11.73 8.68 9.75
CA LEU A 212 11.93 7.25 9.47
C LEU A 212 13.30 7.00 8.88
N VAL A 213 13.79 7.89 8.02
CA VAL A 213 15.10 7.71 7.41
C VAL A 213 16.20 7.82 8.45
N GLU A 214 16.12 8.83 9.32
CA GLU A 214 17.02 8.99 10.47
C GLU A 214 16.95 7.77 11.42
N TYR A 215 15.75 7.26 11.69
CA TYR A 215 15.56 6.07 12.51
C TYR A 215 16.25 4.83 11.91
N TYR A 216 16.07 4.56 10.60
CA TYR A 216 16.68 3.40 9.96
C TYR A 216 18.20 3.56 9.79
N LEU A 217 18.71 4.77 9.58
CA LEU A 217 20.15 5.04 9.59
C LEU A 217 20.74 4.81 10.99
N ALA A 218 20.06 5.25 12.05
CA ALA A 218 20.43 4.94 13.43
C ALA A 218 20.45 3.42 13.68
N CYS A 219 19.44 2.69 13.18
CA CYS A 219 19.43 1.23 13.23
C CYS A 219 20.68 0.67 12.57
N GLN A 220 21.05 1.13 11.37
CA GLN A 220 22.20 0.63 10.64
C GLN A 220 23.52 0.86 11.40
N HIS A 221 23.71 2.04 11.98
CA HIS A 221 24.85 2.30 12.88
C HIS A 221 24.84 1.37 14.10
N ALA A 222 23.68 1.14 14.71
CA ALA A 222 23.54 0.25 15.87
C ALA A 222 23.92 -1.20 15.52
N HIS A 223 23.48 -1.73 14.38
CA HIS A 223 23.85 -3.08 13.90
C HIS A 223 25.35 -3.23 13.67
N ASN A 224 26.04 -2.13 13.33
CA ASN A 224 27.48 -2.08 13.13
C ASN A 224 28.27 -1.69 14.40
N PHE A 225 27.61 -1.58 15.56
CA PHE A 225 28.20 -1.18 16.85
C PHE A 225 28.78 0.25 16.89
N ASN A 226 28.35 1.12 15.97
CA ASN A 226 28.70 2.54 15.97
C ASN A 226 27.72 3.31 16.87
N ILE A 227 27.84 3.10 18.19
CA ILE A 227 26.85 3.57 19.18
C ILE A 227 26.75 5.11 19.20
N THR A 228 27.86 5.83 19.05
CA THR A 228 27.90 7.29 19.07
C THR A 228 27.08 7.89 17.93
N GLU A 229 27.32 7.42 16.71
CA GLU A 229 26.59 7.86 15.51
C GLU A 229 25.13 7.44 15.56
N ALA A 230 24.84 6.23 16.04
CA ALA A 230 23.47 5.77 16.25
C ALA A 230 22.69 6.69 17.22
N LEU A 231 23.35 7.15 18.30
CA LEU A 231 22.76 8.11 19.24
C LEU A 231 22.48 9.48 18.60
N VAL A 232 23.36 9.96 17.72
CA VAL A 232 23.11 11.21 16.98
C VAL A 232 21.85 11.07 16.13
N HIS A 233 21.81 10.08 15.23
CA HIS A 233 20.69 9.90 14.31
C HIS A 233 19.36 9.61 15.03
N ILE A 234 19.37 8.81 16.11
CA ILE A 234 18.13 8.54 16.84
C ILE A 234 17.59 9.76 17.58
N THR A 235 18.47 10.63 18.08
CA THR A 235 18.03 11.90 18.70
C THR A 235 17.44 12.85 17.67
N THR A 236 17.99 12.89 16.45
CA THR A 236 17.39 13.61 15.31
C THR A 236 16.03 13.02 14.94
N ALA A 237 15.91 11.68 14.85
CA ALA A 237 14.62 11.04 14.57
C ALA A 237 13.56 11.39 15.63
N LEU A 238 13.94 11.43 16.91
CA LEU A 238 13.04 11.79 18.02
C LEU A 238 12.74 13.31 18.09
N SER A 239 13.65 14.17 17.63
CA SER A 239 13.35 15.60 17.53
C SER A 239 12.34 15.90 16.43
N LEU A 240 12.39 15.14 15.32
CA LEU A 240 11.41 15.18 14.25
C LEU A 240 10.07 14.54 14.65
N ARG A 241 10.10 13.43 15.39
CA ARG A 241 8.90 12.74 15.90
C ARG A 241 9.12 12.09 17.27
N ALA A 242 8.78 12.83 18.32
CA ALA A 242 9.01 12.43 19.70
C ALA A 242 8.27 11.14 20.12
N GLU A 243 7.07 10.91 19.56
CA GLU A 243 6.20 9.78 19.93
C GLU A 243 6.42 8.52 19.08
N HIS A 244 7.48 8.45 18.27
CA HIS A 244 7.75 7.25 17.48
C HIS A 244 8.25 6.12 18.38
N ALA A 245 7.37 5.16 18.69
CA ALA A 245 7.64 4.06 19.61
C ALA A 245 8.93 3.28 19.30
N SER A 246 9.16 2.96 18.03
CA SER A 246 10.38 2.23 17.63
C SER A 246 11.65 3.06 17.84
N SER A 247 11.59 4.38 17.61
CA SER A 247 12.73 5.26 17.90
C SER A 247 13.02 5.36 19.39
N LEU A 248 11.97 5.48 20.22
CA LEU A 248 12.11 5.51 21.68
C LEU A 248 12.73 4.21 22.20
N LEU A 249 12.30 3.06 21.67
CA LEU A 249 12.84 1.76 22.03
C LEU A 249 14.32 1.66 21.65
N LEU A 250 14.69 2.01 20.42
CA LEU A 250 16.08 1.98 19.98
C LEU A 250 16.95 2.94 20.81
N PHE A 251 16.45 4.13 21.13
CA PHE A 251 17.17 5.08 21.98
C PHE A 251 17.43 4.50 23.38
N ALA A 252 16.44 3.87 24.00
CA ALA A 252 16.62 3.19 25.28
C ALA A 252 17.68 2.08 25.20
N LEU A 253 17.64 1.25 24.15
CA LEU A 253 18.64 0.20 23.92
C LEU A 253 20.05 0.78 23.76
N LEU A 254 20.21 1.85 22.97
CA LEU A 254 21.50 2.53 22.77
C LEU A 254 22.03 3.14 24.07
N LEU A 255 21.17 3.74 24.90
CA LEU A 255 21.57 4.25 26.22
C LEU A 255 22.05 3.13 27.15
N THR A 256 21.42 1.95 27.12
CA THR A 256 21.90 0.79 27.89
C THR A 256 23.22 0.25 27.36
N ALA A 257 23.42 0.25 26.04
CA ALA A 257 24.67 -0.21 25.42
C ALA A 257 25.83 0.77 25.65
N ASN A 258 25.54 2.08 25.69
CA ASN A 258 26.52 3.14 25.92
C ASN A 258 26.92 3.24 27.40
N ARG A 259 26.06 2.81 28.32
CA ARG A 259 26.38 2.62 29.74
C ARG A 259 27.10 1.30 29.94
N ARG A 260 28.37 1.21 29.53
CA ARG A 260 29.31 0.26 30.15
C ARG A 260 29.90 0.95 31.41
N PRO A 261 30.11 0.20 32.51
CA PRO A 261 30.57 0.74 33.80
C PRO A 261 31.88 1.51 33.70
#